data_AF-S3B9U9-F1
#
_entry.id   AF-S3B9U9-F1
#
_cell.length_a   1.000
_cell.length_b   1.000
_cell.length_c   1.000
_cell.angle_alpha   90.00
_cell.angle_beta   90.00
_cell.angle_gamma   90.00
#
_symmetry.space_group_name_H-M   'P 1'
#
loop_
_entity.id
_entity.type
_entity.pdbx_description
1 polymer ?
#
loop_
_entity_poly.entity_id
_entity_poly.type
_entity_poly.pdbx_seq_one_letter_code
_entity_poly.pdbx_strand_id
1 'polypeptide(L)'
;MKLFKSKILIGLVTLLAISLSIFIFNAIYQNELPKIVEEINNSAIGAIFTAIVTVFLLQGQTASEEDKERNVKVFEKKSELFNNFIEELWKVWEDRNISLEELNHLLKLVAKDIIPYAKPQSAKSILQSLNAIAVDTQNVNQNKTEIQAHLYAIINTLSKEIGLGGAIEHEVATELNKLENHILPYLNKKGYIHKINTLLQGKLDKTLTDFTVEDDILWWRVGGKDIGMWLRVGDTNNSGQIYLTFWSEFFSNRQYAPYRYAQKGESKDWIKGYKLSETFNYNLLRKGEELSSESVEKLINEIVAFYQEPLKGIGKNIDELIEECNPQKEV
;
A
#
# COMPACT_ATOMS: atom_id res chain seq x y z
N MET A 1 -10.98 -46.28 -11.70
CA MET A 1 -10.74 -45.98 -13.14
C MET A 1 -9.44 -46.59 -13.70
N LYS A 2 -8.26 -46.44 -13.05
CA LYS A 2 -7.00 -47.12 -13.48
C LYS A 2 -7.14 -48.65 -13.66
N LEU A 3 -7.83 -49.32 -12.73
CA LEU A 3 -8.05 -50.77 -12.76
C LEU A 3 -8.92 -51.25 -13.94
N PHE A 4 -9.92 -50.47 -14.36
CA PHE A 4 -10.78 -50.82 -15.50
C PHE A 4 -10.03 -50.65 -16.84
N LYS A 5 -9.21 -49.60 -16.94
CA LYS A 5 -8.38 -49.29 -18.11
C LYS A 5 -7.26 -50.32 -18.34
N SER A 6 -6.61 -50.79 -17.27
CA SER A 6 -5.62 -51.87 -17.34
C SER A 6 -6.26 -53.18 -17.82
N LYS A 7 -7.49 -53.49 -17.38
CA LYS A 7 -8.23 -54.69 -17.83
C LYS A 7 -8.61 -54.62 -19.32
N ILE A 8 -8.97 -53.45 -19.85
CA ILE A 8 -9.26 -53.28 -21.29
C ILE A 8 -8.00 -53.49 -22.13
N LEU A 9 -6.87 -52.87 -21.75
CA LEU A 9 -5.61 -53.03 -22.48
C LEU A 9 -5.13 -54.49 -22.44
N ILE A 10 -5.23 -55.15 -21.28
CA ILE A 10 -4.93 -56.58 -21.13
C ILE A 10 -5.83 -57.40 -22.07
N GLY A 11 -7.15 -57.13 -22.09
CA GLY A 11 -8.09 -57.80 -22.99
C GLY A 11 -7.76 -57.62 -24.48
N LEU A 12 -7.39 -56.40 -24.89
CA LEU A 12 -7.00 -56.11 -26.28
C LEU A 12 -5.68 -56.81 -26.68
N VAL A 13 -4.69 -56.84 -25.78
CA VAL A 13 -3.42 -57.53 -26.02
C VAL A 13 -3.62 -59.05 -26.07
N THR A 14 -4.48 -59.60 -25.20
CA THR A 14 -4.85 -61.03 -25.25
C THR A 14 -5.56 -61.37 -26.55
N LEU A 15 -6.50 -60.53 -27.00
CA LEU A 15 -7.21 -60.74 -28.27
C LEU A 15 -6.25 -60.64 -29.46
N LEU A 16 -5.31 -59.68 -29.43
CA LEU A 16 -4.26 -59.55 -30.45
C LEU A 16 -3.38 -60.80 -30.51
N ALA A 17 -2.98 -61.35 -29.36
CA ALA A 17 -2.16 -62.55 -29.28
C ALA A 17 -2.89 -63.78 -29.86
N ILE A 18 -4.20 -63.91 -29.60
CA ILE A 18 -5.04 -64.96 -30.19
C ILE A 18 -5.13 -64.79 -31.70
N SER A 19 -5.44 -63.58 -32.19
CA SER A 19 -5.55 -63.31 -33.62
C SER A 19 -4.22 -63.49 -34.38
N LEU A 20 -3.09 -63.11 -33.78
CA LEU A 20 -1.76 -63.37 -34.34
C LEU A 20 -1.43 -64.87 -34.36
N SER A 21 -1.88 -65.62 -33.35
CA SER A 21 -1.69 -67.07 -33.30
C SER A 21 -2.49 -67.79 -34.41
N ILE A 22 -3.73 -67.35 -34.68
CA ILE A 22 -4.54 -67.84 -35.81
C ILE A 22 -3.88 -67.49 -37.15
N PHE A 23 -3.33 -66.28 -37.27
CA PHE A 23 -2.61 -65.84 -38.47
C PHE A 23 -1.37 -66.70 -38.74
N ILE A 24 -0.55 -66.95 -37.71
CA ILE A 24 0.65 -67.80 -37.81
C ILE A 24 0.27 -69.25 -38.12
N PHE A 25 -0.80 -69.78 -37.50
CA PHE A 25 -1.31 -71.11 -37.79
C PHE A 25 -1.71 -71.26 -39.27
N ASN A 26 -2.45 -70.28 -39.83
CA ASN A 26 -2.82 -70.30 -41.25
C ASN A 26 -1.59 -70.36 -42.17
N ALA A 27 -0.56 -69.60 -41.83
CA ALA A 27 0.67 -69.51 -42.62
C ALA A 27 1.50 -70.80 -42.58
N ILE A 28 1.56 -71.49 -41.44
CA ILE A 28 2.32 -72.74 -41.28
C ILE A 28 1.62 -73.91 -41.97
N TYR A 29 0.29 -74.00 -41.84
CA TYR A 29 -0.52 -75.10 -42.38
C TYR A 29 -1.11 -74.78 -43.76
N GLN A 30 -0.40 -74.01 -44.58
CA GLN A 30 -0.69 -73.80 -46.02
C GLN A 30 -2.16 -73.48 -46.38
N ASN A 31 -2.78 -72.52 -45.70
CA ASN A 31 -4.16 -72.08 -45.96
C ASN A 31 -5.25 -73.16 -45.74
N GLU A 32 -5.01 -74.08 -44.80
CA GLU A 32 -6.04 -75.04 -44.35
C GLU A 32 -7.24 -74.37 -43.67
N LEU A 33 -7.14 -73.08 -43.26
CA LEU A 33 -8.29 -72.35 -42.72
C LEU A 33 -9.24 -71.88 -43.82
N PRO A 34 -10.57 -71.89 -43.57
CA PRO A 34 -11.53 -71.29 -44.47
C PRO A 34 -11.22 -69.81 -44.71
N LYS A 35 -11.25 -69.35 -45.98
CA LYS A 35 -10.98 -67.94 -46.35
C LYS A 35 -11.79 -66.92 -45.55
N ILE A 36 -13.04 -67.25 -45.22
CA ILE A 36 -13.90 -66.39 -44.40
C ILE A 36 -13.33 -66.16 -42.98
N VAL A 37 -12.69 -67.18 -42.39
CA VAL A 37 -12.06 -67.09 -41.06
C VAL A 37 -10.78 -66.25 -41.15
N GLU A 38 -10.01 -66.41 -42.21
CA GLU A 38 -8.82 -65.60 -42.48
C GLU A 38 -9.17 -64.12 -42.66
N GLU A 39 -10.16 -63.80 -43.49
CA GLU A 39 -10.60 -62.42 -43.73
C GLU A 39 -11.13 -61.74 -42.45
N ILE A 40 -11.93 -62.48 -41.66
CA ILE A 40 -12.41 -62.01 -40.35
C ILE A 40 -11.23 -61.75 -39.41
N ASN A 41 -10.26 -62.67 -39.32
CA ASN A 41 -9.12 -62.52 -38.43
C ASN A 41 -8.21 -61.35 -38.85
N ASN A 42 -7.96 -61.18 -40.16
CA ASN A 42 -7.19 -60.06 -40.69
C ASN A 42 -7.87 -58.71 -40.43
N SER A 43 -9.20 -58.63 -40.59
CA SER A 43 -9.98 -57.45 -40.21
C SER A 43 -9.94 -57.21 -38.69
N ALA A 44 -9.97 -58.26 -37.87
CA ALA A 44 -9.90 -58.16 -36.42
C ALA A 44 -8.54 -57.62 -35.95
N ILE A 45 -7.42 -58.08 -36.52
CA ILE A 45 -6.08 -57.56 -36.21
C ILE A 45 -6.02 -56.05 -36.44
N GLY A 46 -6.51 -55.58 -37.59
CA GLY A 46 -6.57 -54.15 -37.92
C GLY A 46 -7.38 -53.37 -36.88
N ALA A 47 -8.60 -53.84 -36.56
CA ALA A 47 -9.47 -53.20 -35.58
C ALA A 47 -8.85 -53.17 -34.16
N ILE A 48 -8.21 -54.26 -33.73
CA ILE A 48 -7.55 -54.36 -32.43
C ILE A 48 -6.35 -53.40 -32.36
N PHE A 49 -5.55 -53.33 -33.42
CA PHE A 49 -4.41 -52.42 -33.49
C PHE A 49 -4.87 -50.95 -33.43
N THR A 50 -5.90 -50.59 -34.20
CA THR A 50 -6.52 -49.27 -34.14
C THR A 50 -7.04 -48.95 -32.74
N ALA A 51 -7.71 -49.90 -32.07
CA ALA A 51 -8.20 -49.72 -30.70
C ALA A 51 -7.06 -49.49 -29.70
N ILE A 52 -5.96 -50.26 -29.80
CA ILE A 52 -4.78 -50.09 -28.95
C ILE A 52 -4.14 -48.72 -29.16
N VAL A 53 -3.89 -48.32 -30.41
CA VAL A 53 -3.32 -47.00 -30.74
C VAL A 53 -4.21 -45.88 -30.21
N THR A 54 -5.53 -46.00 -30.37
CA THR A 54 -6.50 -45.02 -29.86
C THR A 54 -6.42 -44.89 -28.34
N VAL A 55 -6.32 -46.02 -27.62
CA VAL A 55 -6.16 -46.00 -26.15
C VAL A 55 -4.86 -45.29 -25.75
N PHE A 56 -3.74 -45.51 -26.45
CA PHE A 56 -2.49 -44.81 -26.18
C PHE A 56 -2.57 -43.30 -26.46
N LEU A 57 -3.18 -42.90 -27.58
CA LEU A 57 -3.35 -41.48 -27.94
C LEU A 57 -4.20 -40.73 -26.91
N LEU A 58 -5.34 -41.31 -26.52
CA LEU A 58 -6.21 -40.72 -25.51
C LEU A 58 -5.53 -40.62 -24.14
N GLN A 59 -4.67 -41.59 -23.78
CA GLN A 59 -3.87 -41.54 -22.56
C GLN A 59 -2.85 -40.40 -22.59
N GLY A 60 -2.10 -40.27 -23.68
CA GLY A 60 -1.12 -39.19 -23.84
C GLY A 60 -1.77 -37.81 -23.75
N GLN A 61 -2.93 -37.64 -24.40
CA GLN A 61 -3.70 -36.39 -24.34
C GLN A 61 -4.23 -36.10 -22.93
N THR A 62 -4.88 -37.08 -22.28
CA THR A 62 -5.46 -36.87 -20.94
C THR A 62 -4.37 -36.54 -19.90
N ALA A 63 -3.23 -37.24 -19.92
CA ALA A 63 -2.14 -36.97 -18.98
C ALA A 63 -1.52 -35.58 -19.22
N SER A 64 -1.34 -35.20 -20.48
CA SER A 64 -0.86 -33.87 -20.83
C SER A 64 -1.85 -32.76 -20.44
N GLU A 65 -3.15 -33.01 -20.52
CA GLU A 65 -4.19 -32.07 -20.08
C GLU A 65 -4.23 -31.93 -18.56
N GLU A 66 -4.16 -33.04 -17.83
CA GLU A 66 -4.12 -33.03 -16.35
C GLU A 66 -2.88 -32.29 -15.83
N ASP A 67 -1.70 -32.54 -16.42
CA ASP A 67 -0.47 -31.82 -16.06
C ASP A 67 -0.57 -30.33 -16.43
N LYS A 68 -1.13 -29.99 -17.60
CA LYS A 68 -1.36 -28.60 -18.00
C LYS A 68 -2.31 -27.90 -17.03
N GLU A 69 -3.45 -28.52 -16.70
CA GLU A 69 -4.45 -27.96 -15.80
C GLU A 69 -3.86 -27.75 -14.39
N ARG A 70 -3.11 -28.73 -13.89
CA ARG A 70 -2.39 -28.60 -12.62
C ARG A 70 -1.38 -27.45 -12.67
N ASN A 71 -0.58 -27.35 -13.73
CA ASN A 71 0.41 -26.29 -13.87
C ASN A 71 -0.23 -24.90 -13.96
N VAL A 72 -1.36 -24.78 -14.68
CA VAL A 72 -2.14 -23.54 -14.74
C VAL A 72 -2.66 -23.17 -13.35
N LYS A 73 -3.29 -24.10 -12.62
CA LYS A 73 -3.79 -23.85 -11.26
C LYS A 73 -2.68 -23.45 -10.28
N VAL A 74 -1.52 -24.11 -10.36
CA VAL A 74 -0.34 -23.75 -9.55
C VAL A 74 0.19 -22.37 -9.92
N PHE A 75 0.23 -22.04 -11.22
CA PHE A 75 0.64 -20.73 -11.70
C PHE A 75 -0.31 -19.62 -11.23
N GLU A 76 -1.62 -19.81 -11.36
CA GLU A 76 -2.64 -18.87 -10.88
C GLU A 76 -2.50 -18.64 -9.37
N LYS A 77 -2.41 -19.72 -8.58
CA LYS A 77 -2.26 -19.59 -7.13
C LYS A 77 -0.96 -18.90 -6.74
N LYS A 78 0.13 -19.22 -7.43
CA LYS A 78 1.42 -18.57 -7.23
C LYS A 78 1.35 -17.07 -7.54
N SER A 79 0.73 -16.70 -8.66
CA SER A 79 0.56 -15.29 -9.05
C SER A 79 -0.28 -14.54 -8.01
N GLU A 80 -1.36 -15.13 -7.52
CA GLU A 80 -2.20 -14.56 -6.46
C GLU A 80 -1.39 -14.29 -5.18
N LEU A 81 -0.67 -15.29 -4.68
CA LEU A 81 0.12 -15.16 -3.44
C LEU A 81 1.24 -14.12 -3.56
N PHE A 82 1.90 -14.07 -4.71
CA PHE A 82 2.99 -13.13 -4.95
C PHE A 82 2.45 -11.70 -5.08
N ASN A 83 1.33 -11.50 -5.78
CA ASN A 83 0.68 -10.19 -5.89
C ASN A 83 0.20 -9.70 -4.51
N ASN A 84 -0.45 -10.57 -3.72
CA ASN A 84 -0.86 -10.23 -2.36
C ASN A 84 0.33 -9.81 -1.50
N PHE A 85 1.46 -10.52 -1.61
CA PHE A 85 2.66 -10.13 -0.88
C PHE A 85 3.25 -8.80 -1.36
N ILE A 86 3.21 -8.51 -2.67
CA ILE A 86 3.62 -7.20 -3.21
C ILE A 86 2.71 -6.08 -2.68
N GLU A 87 1.41 -6.30 -2.58
CA GLU A 87 0.48 -5.35 -1.96
C GLU A 87 0.83 -5.09 -0.49
N GLU A 88 1.14 -6.13 0.28
CA GLU A 88 1.57 -5.97 1.68
C GLU A 88 2.91 -5.23 1.78
N LEU A 89 3.86 -5.43 0.86
CA LEU A 89 5.09 -4.64 0.79
C LEU A 89 4.81 -3.15 0.58
N TRP A 90 3.84 -2.81 -0.27
CA TRP A 90 3.47 -1.42 -0.51
C TRP A 90 2.72 -0.78 0.66
N LYS A 91 1.88 -1.55 1.36
CA LYS A 91 1.17 -1.08 2.56
C LYS A 91 2.14 -0.68 3.67
N VAL A 92 3.12 -1.53 3.98
CA VAL A 92 4.11 -1.21 5.03
C VAL A 92 5.06 -0.08 4.62
N TRP A 93 5.08 0.29 3.33
CA TRP A 93 5.92 1.35 2.80
C TRP A 93 5.17 2.68 2.62
N GLU A 94 3.85 2.71 2.89
CA GLU A 94 2.99 3.87 2.66
C GLU A 94 3.45 5.10 3.48
N ASP A 95 3.86 4.89 4.73
CA ASP A 95 4.35 5.93 5.63
C ASP A 95 5.87 6.17 5.54
N ARG A 96 6.56 5.45 4.65
CA ARG A 96 8.02 5.51 4.43
C ARG A 96 8.85 5.19 5.67
N ASN A 97 8.28 4.42 6.60
CA ASN A 97 8.95 4.00 7.81
C ASN A 97 8.49 2.59 8.20
N ILE A 98 9.35 1.60 7.98
CA ILE A 98 8.99 0.22 8.27
C ILE A 98 9.31 -0.09 9.74
N SER A 99 8.33 -0.58 10.49
CA SER A 99 8.50 -1.06 11.87
C SER A 99 8.97 -2.52 11.93
N LEU A 100 9.51 -2.93 13.08
CA LEU A 100 9.91 -4.34 13.30
C LEU A 100 8.68 -5.27 13.35
N GLU A 101 7.54 -4.76 13.79
CA GLU A 101 6.25 -5.47 13.80
C GLU A 101 5.79 -5.77 12.38
N GLU A 102 5.88 -4.79 11.47
CA GLU A 102 5.58 -4.96 10.05
C GLU A 102 6.55 -5.91 9.36
N LEU A 103 7.84 -5.83 9.66
CA LEU A 103 8.82 -6.80 9.17
C LEU A 103 8.53 -8.22 9.64
N ASN A 104 8.14 -8.40 10.89
CA ASN A 104 7.72 -9.70 11.41
C ASN A 104 6.44 -10.20 10.71
N HIS A 105 5.52 -9.30 10.34
CA HIS A 105 4.36 -9.65 9.53
C HIS A 105 4.78 -10.14 8.13
N LEU A 106 5.65 -9.40 7.43
CA LEU A 106 6.19 -9.80 6.13
C LEU A 106 6.94 -11.13 6.20
N LEU A 107 7.73 -11.37 7.25
CA LEU A 107 8.43 -12.63 7.48
C LEU A 107 7.47 -13.83 7.54
N LYS A 108 6.33 -13.67 8.23
CA LYS A 108 5.29 -14.71 8.31
C LYS A 108 4.68 -14.99 6.94
N LEU A 109 4.41 -13.94 6.16
CA LEU A 109 3.91 -14.09 4.78
C LEU A 109 4.92 -14.80 3.89
N VAL A 110 6.22 -14.47 4.00
CA VAL A 110 7.26 -15.17 3.24
C VAL A 110 7.27 -16.66 3.58
N ALA A 111 7.26 -17.00 4.87
CA ALA A 111 7.29 -18.39 5.31
C ALA A 111 6.06 -19.20 4.88
N LYS A 112 4.88 -18.58 4.94
CA LYS A 112 3.59 -19.23 4.68
C LYS A 112 3.22 -19.26 3.20
N ASP A 113 3.41 -18.14 2.50
CA ASP A 113 2.79 -17.88 1.20
C ASP A 113 3.82 -17.81 0.05
N ILE A 114 5.09 -17.46 0.34
CA ILE A 114 6.14 -17.36 -0.69
C ILE A 114 6.98 -18.64 -0.79
N ILE A 115 7.57 -19.11 0.32
CA ILE A 115 8.47 -20.27 0.33
C ILE A 115 7.87 -21.53 -0.34
N PRO A 116 6.59 -21.88 -0.13
CA PRO A 116 6.04 -23.10 -0.75
C PRO A 116 5.91 -23.03 -2.29
N TYR A 117 5.89 -21.84 -2.87
CA TYR A 117 5.63 -21.62 -4.30
C TYR A 117 6.82 -21.01 -5.05
N ALA A 118 7.79 -20.44 -4.33
CA ALA A 118 8.98 -19.83 -4.88
C ALA A 118 10.12 -20.82 -5.09
N LYS A 119 10.99 -20.55 -6.06
CA LYS A 119 12.26 -21.25 -6.21
C LYS A 119 13.15 -20.95 -5.00
N PRO A 120 13.97 -21.91 -4.53
CA PRO A 120 14.84 -21.71 -3.37
C PRO A 120 15.74 -20.48 -3.48
N GLN A 121 16.26 -20.18 -4.67
CA GLN A 121 17.10 -19.01 -4.91
C GLN A 121 16.32 -17.70 -4.76
N SER A 122 15.09 -17.64 -5.26
CA SER A 122 14.23 -16.45 -5.14
C SER A 122 13.84 -16.20 -3.69
N ALA A 123 13.41 -17.25 -2.97
CA ALA A 123 13.10 -17.17 -1.56
C ALA A 123 14.31 -16.65 -0.75
N LYS A 124 15.51 -17.15 -1.06
CA LYS A 124 16.76 -16.67 -0.46
C LYS A 124 17.00 -15.19 -0.75
N SER A 125 16.86 -14.74 -2.00
CA SER A 125 17.04 -13.32 -2.37
C SER A 125 16.03 -12.41 -1.68
N ILE A 126 14.77 -12.84 -1.55
CA ILE A 126 13.73 -12.09 -0.83
C ILE A 126 14.09 -11.95 0.66
N LEU A 127 14.49 -13.05 1.31
CA LEU A 127 14.91 -13.03 2.71
C LEU A 127 16.16 -12.16 2.93
N GLN A 128 17.11 -12.15 1.97
CA GLN A 128 18.27 -11.26 2.03
C GLN A 128 17.87 -9.78 1.99
N SER A 129 16.97 -9.39 1.09
CA SER A 129 16.44 -8.02 1.05
C SER A 129 15.68 -7.66 2.33
N LEU A 130 14.82 -8.56 2.85
CA LEU A 130 14.11 -8.30 4.11
C LEU A 130 15.05 -8.14 5.31
N ASN A 131 16.13 -8.93 5.36
CA ASN A 131 17.15 -8.77 6.39
C ASN A 131 17.90 -7.44 6.27
N ALA A 132 18.20 -6.99 5.05
CA ALA A 132 18.82 -5.68 4.84
C ALA A 132 17.90 -4.54 5.31
N ILE A 133 16.60 -4.62 4.97
CA ILE A 133 15.59 -3.68 5.48
C ILE A 133 15.55 -3.70 7.01
N ALA A 134 15.60 -4.88 7.64
CA ALA A 134 15.60 -4.99 9.10
C ALA A 134 16.83 -4.37 9.76
N VAL A 135 18.01 -4.46 9.12
CA VAL A 135 19.23 -3.78 9.58
C VAL A 135 19.07 -2.26 9.47
N ASP A 136 18.56 -1.77 8.34
CA ASP A 136 18.34 -0.33 8.14
C ASP A 136 17.26 0.22 9.07
N THR A 137 16.25 -0.58 9.37
CA THR A 137 15.16 -0.23 10.30
C THR A 137 15.66 0.01 11.72
N GLN A 138 16.73 -0.68 12.13
CA GLN A 138 17.35 -0.52 13.45
C GLN A 138 18.26 0.72 13.54
N ASN A 139 18.61 1.34 12.41
CA ASN A 139 19.38 2.57 12.39
C ASN A 139 18.46 3.76 12.72
N VAL A 140 18.95 4.68 13.57
CA VAL A 140 18.20 5.88 14.02
C VAL A 140 17.78 6.74 12.83
N ASN A 141 18.57 6.75 11.76
CA ASN A 141 18.25 7.40 10.49
C ASN A 141 18.07 6.30 9.43
N GLN A 142 16.85 5.77 9.32
CA GLN A 142 16.53 4.79 8.29
C GLN A 142 16.89 5.34 6.90
N ASN A 143 17.69 4.60 6.14
CA ASN A 143 18.00 5.00 4.77
C ASN A 143 16.85 4.61 3.84
N LYS A 144 15.87 5.51 3.71
CA LYS A 144 14.64 5.31 2.92
C LYS A 144 14.95 4.88 1.48
N THR A 145 16.03 5.38 0.89
CA THR A 145 16.45 5.02 -0.48
C THR A 145 16.94 3.58 -0.56
N GLU A 146 17.71 3.11 0.41
CA GLU A 146 18.21 1.72 0.45
C GLU A 146 17.06 0.74 0.74
N ILE A 147 16.18 1.08 1.68
CA ILE A 147 14.95 0.30 1.95
C ILE A 147 14.12 0.16 0.68
N GLN A 148 13.86 1.26 -0.03
CA GLN A 148 13.11 1.24 -1.29
C GLN A 148 13.79 0.38 -2.36
N ALA A 149 15.11 0.45 -2.48
CA ALA A 149 15.87 -0.40 -3.40
C ALA A 149 15.71 -1.89 -3.06
N HIS A 150 15.71 -2.25 -1.78
CA HIS A 150 15.47 -3.61 -1.32
C HIS A 150 14.03 -4.07 -1.59
N LEU A 151 13.03 -3.20 -1.43
CA LEU A 151 11.64 -3.48 -1.83
C LEU A 151 11.53 -3.74 -3.34
N TYR A 152 12.14 -2.91 -4.17
CA TYR A 152 12.17 -3.10 -5.63
C TYR A 152 12.87 -4.41 -6.00
N ALA A 153 13.95 -4.78 -5.31
CA ALA A 153 14.63 -6.05 -5.53
C ALA A 153 13.73 -7.26 -5.22
N ILE A 154 12.89 -7.19 -4.18
CA ILE A 154 11.90 -8.22 -3.85
C ILE A 154 10.86 -8.33 -4.97
N ILE A 155 10.26 -7.20 -5.38
CA ILE A 155 9.26 -7.15 -6.45
C ILE A 155 9.84 -7.72 -7.74
N ASN A 156 11.05 -7.32 -8.13
CA ASN A 156 11.73 -7.80 -9.32
C ASN A 156 12.00 -9.31 -9.27
N THR A 157 12.36 -9.84 -8.09
CA THR A 157 12.56 -11.28 -7.88
C THR A 157 11.27 -12.06 -8.13
N LEU A 158 10.15 -11.57 -7.58
CA LEU A 158 8.83 -12.19 -7.75
C LEU A 158 8.33 -12.09 -9.19
N SER A 159 8.42 -10.91 -9.82
CA SER A 159 8.02 -10.67 -11.21
C SER A 159 8.79 -11.57 -12.18
N LYS A 160 10.12 -11.66 -12.02
CA LYS A 160 10.97 -12.53 -12.85
C LYS A 160 10.62 -14.00 -12.70
N GLU A 161 10.23 -14.42 -11.50
CA GLU A 161 9.88 -15.81 -11.26
C GLU A 161 8.53 -16.22 -11.87
N ILE A 162 7.54 -15.31 -11.87
CA ILE A 162 6.27 -15.53 -12.57
C ILE A 162 6.49 -15.44 -14.09
N GLY A 163 7.51 -14.71 -14.54
CA GLY A 163 7.74 -14.45 -15.97
C GLY A 163 6.93 -13.26 -16.48
N LEU A 164 6.59 -12.32 -15.60
CA LEU A 164 5.94 -11.06 -15.95
C LEU A 164 7.02 -10.03 -16.36
N GLY A 165 6.75 -9.25 -17.41
CA GLY A 165 7.67 -8.23 -17.96
C GLY A 165 7.77 -6.93 -17.16
N GLY A 166 7.24 -6.88 -15.92
CA GLY A 166 7.11 -5.67 -15.11
C GLY A 166 8.25 -5.44 -14.12
N ALA A 167 9.50 -5.62 -14.52
CA ALA A 167 10.63 -5.34 -13.63
C ALA A 167 10.80 -3.82 -13.44
N ILE A 168 10.96 -3.40 -12.19
CA ILE A 168 11.37 -2.05 -11.79
C ILE A 168 12.88 -1.94 -12.00
N GLU A 169 13.28 -1.81 -13.26
CA GLU A 169 14.67 -1.55 -13.64
C GLU A 169 15.08 -0.11 -13.31
N HIS A 170 16.38 0.21 -13.45
CA HIS A 170 16.92 1.51 -13.06
C HIS A 170 16.18 2.71 -13.68
N GLU A 171 15.80 2.64 -14.95
CA GLU A 171 15.06 3.71 -15.64
C GLU A 171 13.66 3.90 -15.05
N VAL A 172 12.93 2.80 -14.83
CA VAL A 172 11.59 2.82 -14.22
C VAL A 172 11.67 3.33 -12.78
N ALA A 173 12.63 2.84 -11.99
CA ALA A 173 12.88 3.31 -10.63
C ALA A 173 13.16 4.82 -10.60
N THR A 174 13.92 5.34 -11.56
CA THR A 174 14.23 6.76 -11.67
C THR A 174 12.96 7.59 -11.90
N GLU A 175 12.08 7.18 -12.81
CA GLU A 175 10.82 7.88 -13.06
C GLU A 175 9.84 7.77 -11.89
N LEU A 176 9.77 6.61 -11.23
CA LEU A 176 8.99 6.43 -10.01
C LEU A 176 9.46 7.39 -8.91
N ASN A 177 10.77 7.50 -8.70
CA ASN A 177 11.33 8.40 -7.71
C ASN A 177 11.07 9.88 -8.04
N LYS A 178 11.12 10.27 -9.32
CA LYS A 178 10.72 11.63 -9.74
C LYS A 178 9.26 11.90 -9.42
N LEU A 179 8.36 10.97 -9.75
CA LEU A 179 6.94 11.09 -9.46
C LEU A 179 6.71 11.20 -7.95
N GLU A 180 7.36 10.35 -7.19
CA GLU A 180 7.29 10.33 -5.74
C GLU A 180 7.78 11.65 -5.12
N ASN A 181 8.89 12.21 -5.60
CA ASN A 181 9.41 13.50 -5.14
C ASN A 181 8.45 14.67 -5.39
N HIS A 182 7.56 14.57 -6.39
CA HIS A 182 6.50 15.56 -6.60
C HIS A 182 5.29 15.34 -5.69
N ILE A 183 5.01 14.10 -5.29
CA ILE A 183 3.81 13.72 -4.52
C ILE A 183 4.05 13.82 -3.01
N LEU A 184 5.18 13.31 -2.51
CA LEU A 184 5.45 13.16 -1.09
C LEU A 184 5.36 14.48 -0.30
N PRO A 185 5.95 15.61 -0.77
CA PRO A 185 5.80 16.89 -0.09
C PRO A 185 4.33 17.27 0.18
N TYR A 186 3.46 17.06 -0.81
CA TYR A 186 2.05 17.37 -0.69
C TYR A 186 1.35 16.46 0.34
N LEU A 187 1.61 15.15 0.28
CA LEU A 187 1.04 14.19 1.23
C LEU A 187 1.51 14.44 2.66
N ASN A 188 2.81 14.66 2.84
CA ASN A 188 3.43 14.97 4.14
C ASN A 188 2.80 16.22 4.76
N LYS A 189 2.75 17.32 4.00
CA LYS A 189 2.11 18.56 4.44
C LYS A 189 0.67 18.32 4.91
N LYS A 190 -0.12 17.62 4.10
CA LYS A 190 -1.51 17.28 4.45
C LYS A 190 -1.59 16.45 5.73
N GLY A 191 -0.73 15.45 5.88
CA GLY A 191 -0.63 14.60 7.07
C GLY A 191 -0.27 15.38 8.33
N TYR A 192 0.74 16.25 8.26
CA TYR A 192 1.14 17.09 9.39
C TYR A 192 0.07 18.09 9.80
N ILE A 193 -0.57 18.75 8.84
CA ILE A 193 -1.71 19.65 9.10
C ILE A 193 -2.83 18.91 9.84
N HIS A 194 -3.18 17.71 9.37
CA HIS A 194 -4.19 16.88 10.03
C HIS A 194 -3.76 16.51 11.46
N LYS A 195 -2.52 16.07 11.65
CA LYS A 195 -1.96 15.72 12.98
C LYS A 195 -1.98 16.92 13.92
N ILE A 196 -1.57 18.10 13.46
CA ILE A 196 -1.60 19.35 14.24
C ILE A 196 -3.02 19.65 14.70
N ASN A 197 -3.99 19.64 13.78
CA ASN A 197 -5.39 19.88 14.11
C ASN A 197 -5.92 18.86 15.13
N THR A 198 -5.68 17.57 14.93
CA THR A 198 -6.14 16.50 15.83
C THR A 198 -5.54 16.63 17.24
N LEU A 199 -4.24 16.89 17.35
CA LEU A 199 -3.57 17.08 18.65
C LEU A 199 -4.08 18.33 19.37
N LEU A 200 -4.31 19.43 18.63
CA LEU A 200 -4.79 20.67 19.21
C LEU A 200 -6.23 20.52 19.74
N GLN A 201 -7.11 19.89 18.96
CA GLN A 201 -8.49 19.58 19.36
C GLN A 201 -8.53 18.69 20.62
N GLY A 202 -7.59 17.76 20.76
CA GLY A 202 -7.47 16.94 21.97
C GLY A 202 -7.03 17.71 23.23
N LYS A 203 -6.38 18.87 23.09
CA LYS A 203 -5.88 19.67 24.22
C LYS A 203 -6.77 20.87 24.59
N LEU A 204 -7.47 21.46 23.61
CA LEU A 204 -8.33 22.64 23.82
C LEU A 204 -9.83 22.30 23.84
N ASP A 205 -10.21 21.03 23.81
CA ASP A 205 -11.59 20.58 23.62
C ASP A 205 -12.25 21.18 22.34
N LYS A 206 -13.58 21.08 22.21
CA LYS A 206 -14.36 21.61 21.07
C LYS A 206 -14.49 23.14 21.05
N THR A 207 -13.59 23.88 21.71
CA THR A 207 -13.56 25.36 21.71
C THR A 207 -13.18 25.92 20.35
N LEU A 208 -12.33 25.17 19.62
CA LEU A 208 -11.91 25.47 18.25
C LEU A 208 -12.78 24.71 17.26
N THR A 209 -13.36 25.42 16.29
CA THR A 209 -14.27 24.85 15.28
C THR A 209 -13.90 25.33 13.88
N ASP A 210 -14.58 24.82 12.85
CA ASP A 210 -14.43 25.27 11.45
C ASP A 210 -12.96 25.38 10.98
N PHE A 211 -12.14 24.36 11.26
CA PHE A 211 -10.73 24.35 10.85
C PHE A 211 -10.59 24.48 9.33
N THR A 212 -9.76 25.43 8.88
CA THR A 212 -9.43 25.63 7.47
C THR A 212 -7.96 26.02 7.29
N VAL A 213 -7.47 25.87 6.06
CA VAL A 213 -6.12 26.29 5.67
C VAL A 213 -6.25 27.22 4.46
N GLU A 214 -5.82 28.47 4.64
CA GLU A 214 -5.86 29.51 3.60
C GLU A 214 -4.49 30.17 3.52
N ASP A 215 -3.95 30.30 2.30
CA ASP A 215 -2.61 30.86 2.03
C ASP A 215 -1.50 30.26 2.90
N ASP A 216 -1.53 28.93 3.06
CA ASP A 216 -0.61 28.19 3.93
C ASP A 216 -0.64 28.66 5.38
N ILE A 217 -1.76 29.18 5.86
CA ILE A 217 -1.97 29.55 7.26
C ILE A 217 -3.08 28.69 7.84
N LEU A 218 -2.92 28.27 9.08
CA LEU A 218 -3.88 27.45 9.80
C LEU A 218 -4.86 28.34 10.54
N TRP A 219 -6.15 28.07 10.38
CA TRP A 219 -7.23 28.88 10.94
C TRP A 219 -8.22 27.99 11.71
N TRP A 220 -8.58 28.43 12.91
CA TRP A 220 -9.65 27.84 13.70
C TRP A 220 -10.59 28.92 14.18
N ARG A 221 -11.90 28.67 14.09
CA ARG A 221 -12.88 29.57 14.69
C ARG A 221 -12.94 29.34 16.19
N VAL A 222 -12.96 30.43 16.96
CA VAL A 222 -12.99 30.43 18.43
C VAL A 222 -14.42 30.66 18.90
N GLY A 223 -14.93 29.79 19.78
CA GLY A 223 -16.22 29.98 20.45
C GLY A 223 -17.47 29.86 19.56
N GLY A 224 -17.31 29.42 18.30
CA GLY A 224 -18.43 29.17 17.37
C GLY A 224 -18.72 30.31 16.39
N LYS A 225 -19.73 30.11 15.53
CA LYS A 225 -19.93 30.96 14.33
C LYS A 225 -20.20 32.42 14.62
N ASP A 226 -20.96 32.70 15.67
CA ASP A 226 -21.45 34.05 15.97
C ASP A 226 -20.43 34.94 16.68
N ILE A 227 -19.33 34.36 17.15
CA ILE A 227 -18.28 35.10 17.88
C ILE A 227 -17.43 35.95 16.93
N GLY A 228 -17.27 35.54 15.66
CA GLY A 228 -16.48 36.31 14.69
C GLY A 228 -14.97 36.34 14.98
N MET A 229 -14.48 35.47 15.86
CA MET A 229 -13.07 35.37 16.25
C MET A 229 -12.41 34.12 15.65
N TRP A 230 -11.17 34.28 15.19
CA TRP A 230 -10.37 33.21 14.63
C TRP A 230 -8.98 33.16 15.28
N LEU A 231 -8.56 31.97 15.67
CA LEU A 231 -7.16 31.67 15.97
C LEU A 231 -6.44 31.43 14.65
N ARG A 232 -5.35 32.16 14.44
CA ARG A 232 -4.51 32.09 13.25
C ARG A 232 -3.10 31.68 13.63
N VAL A 233 -2.59 30.64 12.99
CA VAL A 233 -1.23 30.11 13.19
C VAL A 233 -0.55 29.97 11.83
N GLY A 234 0.46 30.77 11.59
CA GLY A 234 1.25 30.65 10.37
C GLY A 234 2.15 31.84 10.10
N ASP A 235 2.88 31.74 9.01
CA ASP A 235 3.85 32.74 8.56
C ASP A 235 3.20 33.70 7.56
N THR A 236 3.10 34.97 7.95
CA THR A 236 2.35 36.01 7.20
C THR A 236 3.18 36.63 6.07
N ASN A 237 4.50 36.67 6.22
CA ASN A 237 5.40 37.45 5.39
C ASN A 237 6.48 36.58 4.72
N ASN A 238 6.26 35.26 4.67
CA ASN A 238 7.21 34.28 4.17
C ASN A 238 8.59 34.35 4.86
N SER A 239 8.63 34.81 6.11
CA SER A 239 9.87 34.89 6.90
C SER A 239 10.28 33.54 7.50
N GLY A 240 9.38 32.56 7.47
CA GLY A 240 9.52 31.28 8.18
C GLY A 240 9.16 31.36 9.67
N GLN A 241 8.91 32.56 10.22
CA GLN A 241 8.48 32.74 11.61
C GLN A 241 6.97 32.55 11.73
N ILE A 242 6.55 31.85 12.78
CA ILE A 242 5.13 31.61 13.03
C ILE A 242 4.58 32.77 13.85
N TYR A 243 3.49 33.35 13.36
CA TYR A 243 2.66 34.26 14.11
C TYR A 243 1.50 33.48 14.70
N LEU A 244 1.42 33.47 16.03
CA LEU A 244 0.23 33.11 16.78
C LEU A 244 -0.55 34.39 17.05
N THR A 245 -1.74 34.51 16.47
CA THR A 245 -2.56 35.70 16.61
C THR A 245 -4.04 35.36 16.58
N PHE A 246 -4.86 36.25 17.11
CA PHE A 246 -6.29 36.22 16.91
C PHE A 246 -6.68 37.23 15.83
N TRP A 247 -7.63 36.85 15.00
CA TRP A 247 -8.14 37.64 13.89
C TRP A 247 -9.65 37.79 14.01
N SER A 248 -10.13 39.00 13.77
CA SER A 248 -11.56 39.30 13.70
C SER A 248 -11.77 40.40 12.67
N GLU A 249 -12.72 40.20 11.76
CA GLU A 249 -13.13 41.25 10.82
C GLU A 249 -13.80 42.40 11.60
N PHE A 250 -13.05 43.45 11.92
CA PHE A 250 -13.58 44.52 12.78
C PHE A 250 -14.67 45.36 12.12
N PHE A 251 -14.84 45.28 10.80
CA PHE A 251 -15.95 45.95 10.13
C PHE A 251 -17.29 45.37 10.59
N SER A 252 -17.37 44.04 10.62
CA SER A 252 -18.54 43.25 11.02
C SER A 252 -18.61 43.05 12.53
N ASN A 253 -17.46 42.94 13.21
CA ASN A 253 -17.35 42.68 14.65
C ASN A 253 -16.77 43.89 15.40
N ARG A 254 -17.55 44.97 15.47
CA ARG A 254 -17.13 46.26 16.04
C ARG A 254 -16.81 46.18 17.53
N GLN A 255 -17.39 45.22 18.24
CA GLN A 255 -17.15 45.01 19.68
C GLN A 255 -15.67 44.74 19.99
N TYR A 256 -14.91 44.16 19.06
CA TYR A 256 -13.48 43.89 19.25
C TYR A 256 -12.56 45.04 18.78
N ALA A 257 -13.10 46.09 18.16
CA ALA A 257 -12.30 47.20 17.63
C ALA A 257 -11.37 47.90 18.65
N PRO A 258 -11.68 48.00 19.95
CA PRO A 258 -10.74 48.52 20.95
C PRO A 258 -9.44 47.71 21.07
N TYR A 259 -9.52 46.41 20.76
CA TYR A 259 -8.43 45.45 20.88
C TYR A 259 -7.62 45.27 19.60
N ARG A 260 -7.94 46.01 18.52
CA ARG A 260 -7.22 45.92 17.25
C ARG A 260 -5.76 46.31 17.37
N TYR A 261 -4.88 45.56 16.72
CA TYR A 261 -3.44 45.81 16.65
C TYR A 261 -3.12 47.07 15.84
N ALA A 262 -3.71 47.19 14.65
CA ALA A 262 -3.48 48.32 13.74
C ALA A 262 -4.80 48.89 13.22
N GLN A 263 -4.77 50.16 12.78
CA GLN A 263 -5.96 50.81 12.22
C GLN A 263 -6.13 50.58 10.70
N LYS A 264 -5.02 50.29 10.00
CA LYS A 264 -4.93 50.11 8.54
C LYS A 264 -3.81 49.10 8.23
N GLY A 265 -3.77 48.59 6.99
CA GLY A 265 -2.76 47.65 6.52
C GLY A 265 -3.15 46.18 6.74
N GLU A 266 -2.20 45.28 6.47
CA GLU A 266 -2.43 43.82 6.47
C GLU A 266 -2.74 43.24 7.85
N SER A 267 -2.31 43.93 8.92
CA SER A 267 -2.58 43.53 10.31
C SER A 267 -3.76 44.28 10.94
N LYS A 268 -4.57 44.98 10.13
CA LYS A 268 -5.69 45.80 10.64
C LYS A 268 -6.76 45.01 11.39
N ASP A 269 -6.89 43.73 11.07
CA ASP A 269 -7.90 42.81 11.62
C ASP A 269 -7.31 41.88 12.70
N TRP A 270 -6.08 42.14 13.14
CA TRP A 270 -5.44 41.38 14.21
C TRP A 270 -5.81 41.94 15.58
N ILE A 271 -5.95 41.07 16.56
CA ILE A 271 -6.02 41.44 17.97
C ILE A 271 -4.60 41.75 18.48
N LYS A 272 -4.46 42.74 19.37
CA LYS A 272 -3.19 43.06 20.03
C LYS A 272 -2.68 41.85 20.83
N GLY A 273 -1.35 41.70 20.90
CA GLY A 273 -0.73 40.67 21.73
C GLY A 273 -0.37 39.38 20.99
N TYR A 274 -0.20 39.43 19.66
CA TYR A 274 0.37 38.31 18.90
C TYR A 274 1.71 37.83 19.50
N LYS A 275 2.01 36.54 19.28
CA LYS A 275 3.25 35.90 19.71
C LYS A 275 4.00 35.36 18.50
N LEU A 276 5.32 35.56 18.49
CA LEU A 276 6.22 34.92 17.54
C LEU A 276 6.69 33.58 18.13
N SER A 277 6.57 32.51 17.36
CA SER A 277 7.08 31.18 17.71
C SER A 277 8.32 30.89 16.87
N GLU A 278 9.44 30.65 17.54
CA GLU A 278 10.73 30.27 16.93
C GLU A 278 11.03 28.77 17.09
N THR A 279 10.20 28.03 17.83
CA THR A 279 10.46 26.62 18.16
C THR A 279 10.06 25.64 17.06
N PHE A 280 9.36 26.13 16.03
CA PHE A 280 8.93 25.35 14.88
C PHE A 280 9.26 26.07 13.58
N ASN A 281 9.92 25.37 12.66
CA ASN A 281 10.26 25.91 11.34
C ASN A 281 9.09 25.72 10.38
N TYR A 282 8.30 26.77 10.18
CA TYR A 282 7.10 26.71 9.35
C TYR A 282 7.38 26.40 7.88
N ASN A 283 8.59 26.73 7.39
CA ASN A 283 8.98 26.42 6.03
C ASN A 283 9.06 24.91 5.77
N LEU A 284 9.39 24.11 6.79
CA LEU A 284 9.38 22.65 6.67
C LEU A 284 7.96 22.13 6.44
N LEU A 285 6.98 22.63 7.22
CA LEU A 285 5.56 22.30 7.01
C LEU A 285 5.06 22.74 5.62
N ARG A 286 5.39 23.97 5.23
CA ARG A 286 4.99 24.54 3.93
C ARG A 286 5.50 23.70 2.75
N LYS A 287 6.74 23.23 2.86
CA LYS A 287 7.41 22.40 1.84
C LYS A 287 7.14 20.91 2.00
N GLY A 288 6.41 20.46 3.03
CA GLY A 288 6.17 19.04 3.27
C GLY A 288 7.43 18.24 3.61
N GLU A 289 8.44 18.92 4.15
CA GLU A 289 9.66 18.29 4.64
C GLU A 289 9.40 17.57 5.96
N GLU A 290 10.33 16.70 6.36
CA GLU A 290 10.18 15.87 7.56
C GLU A 290 10.15 16.72 8.84
N LEU A 291 9.13 16.51 9.67
CA LEU A 291 8.95 17.20 10.94
C LEU A 291 9.06 16.20 12.08
N SER A 292 9.93 16.48 13.04
CA SER A 292 10.04 15.64 14.23
C SER A 292 8.76 15.73 15.08
N SER A 293 8.37 14.61 15.69
CA SER A 293 7.23 14.59 16.62
C SER A 293 7.42 15.57 17.79
N GLU A 294 8.65 15.77 18.25
CA GLU A 294 8.98 16.74 19.30
C GLU A 294 8.70 18.19 18.84
N SER A 295 9.09 18.55 17.62
CA SER A 295 8.82 19.89 17.05
C SER A 295 7.32 20.14 16.93
N VAL A 296 6.55 19.15 16.48
CA VAL A 296 5.09 19.25 16.38
C VAL A 296 4.47 19.44 17.77
N GLU A 297 4.84 18.64 18.77
CA GLU A 297 4.33 18.78 20.14
C GLU A 297 4.68 20.12 20.78
N LYS A 298 5.89 20.64 20.56
CA LYS A 298 6.29 21.97 21.01
C LYS A 298 5.40 23.06 20.42
N LEU A 299 5.14 23.03 19.11
CA LEU A 299 4.22 23.97 18.46
C LEU A 299 2.82 23.88 19.08
N ILE A 300 2.30 22.67 19.28
CA ILE A 300 0.97 22.48 19.88
C ILE A 300 0.92 23.09 21.29
N ASN A 301 1.91 22.81 22.14
CA ASN A 301 1.96 23.36 23.49
C ASN A 301 2.03 24.89 23.48
N GLU A 302 2.74 25.49 22.52
CA GLU A 302 2.79 26.94 22.38
C GLU A 302 1.47 27.55 21.93
N ILE A 303 0.73 26.90 21.03
CA ILE A 303 -0.60 27.33 20.60
C ILE A 303 -1.57 27.26 21.79
N VAL A 304 -1.52 26.16 22.57
CA VAL A 304 -2.35 25.99 23.78
C VAL A 304 -2.05 27.08 24.80
N ALA A 305 -0.77 27.31 25.10
CA ALA A 305 -0.36 28.37 26.02
C ALA A 305 -0.82 29.75 25.52
N PHE A 306 -0.64 30.04 24.23
CA PHE A 306 -1.10 31.30 23.64
C PHE A 306 -2.62 31.50 23.74
N TYR A 307 -3.40 30.42 23.62
CA TYR A 307 -4.85 30.48 23.76
C TYR A 307 -5.28 30.79 25.21
N GLN A 308 -4.63 30.15 26.18
CA GLN A 308 -5.05 30.18 27.60
C GLN A 308 -4.44 31.35 28.38
N GLU A 309 -3.27 31.86 27.98
CA GLU A 309 -2.58 32.93 28.69
C GLU A 309 -3.12 34.32 28.34
N PRO A 310 -2.99 35.31 29.25
CA PRO A 310 -3.34 36.69 28.95
C PRO A 310 -2.54 37.29 27.78
N LEU A 311 -3.25 37.89 26.82
CA LEU A 311 -2.64 38.53 25.66
C LEU A 311 -1.83 39.76 26.05
N LYS A 312 -0.60 39.84 25.53
CA LYS A 312 0.34 40.94 25.84
C LYS A 312 -0.24 42.30 25.44
N GLY A 313 -0.32 43.21 26.42
CA GLY A 313 -0.86 44.56 26.22
C GLY A 313 -2.38 44.66 26.34
N ILE A 314 -3.08 43.54 26.55
CA ILE A 314 -4.51 43.49 26.87
C ILE A 314 -4.70 43.06 28.33
N GLY A 315 -3.91 42.08 28.80
CA GLY A 315 -4.01 41.56 30.17
C GLY A 315 -5.20 40.63 30.40
N LYS A 316 -5.84 40.16 29.34
CA LYS A 316 -6.95 39.18 29.34
C LYS A 316 -6.64 38.06 28.37
N ASN A 317 -7.07 36.84 28.67
CA ASN A 317 -7.04 35.75 27.70
C ASN A 317 -8.17 35.94 26.66
N ILE A 318 -8.24 35.04 25.67
CA ILE A 318 -9.21 35.20 24.58
C ILE A 318 -10.65 34.98 25.04
N ASP A 319 -10.89 34.06 25.97
CA ASP A 319 -12.23 33.75 26.46
C ASP A 319 -12.80 34.92 27.28
N GLU A 320 -11.99 35.52 28.16
CA GLU A 320 -12.32 36.75 28.91
C GLU A 320 -12.61 37.94 27.97
N LEU A 321 -11.84 38.07 26.89
CA LEU A 321 -12.06 39.11 25.88
C LEU A 321 -13.38 38.89 25.13
N ILE A 322 -13.68 37.64 24.77
CA ILE A 322 -14.94 37.27 24.13
C ILE A 322 -16.12 37.55 25.05
N GLU A 323 -16.03 37.20 26.33
CA GLU A 323 -17.08 37.43 27.33
C GLU A 323 -17.35 38.93 27.52
N GLU A 324 -16.31 39.76 27.63
CA GLU A 324 -16.49 41.21 27.75
C GLU A 324 -17.10 41.84 26.50
N CYS A 325 -16.66 41.41 25.31
CA CYS A 325 -17.12 41.98 24.06
C CYS A 325 -18.51 41.48 23.65
N ASN A 326 -18.95 40.34 24.20
CA ASN A 326 -20.27 39.76 23.95
C ASN A 326 -21.00 39.51 25.27
N PRO A 327 -21.28 40.55 26.07
CA PRO A 327 -22.03 40.39 27.30
C PRO A 327 -23.46 39.98 26.93
N GLN A 328 -23.75 38.69 27.15
CA GLN A 328 -24.99 37.96 26.85
C GLN A 328 -25.19 37.46 25.40
N LYS A 329 -24.89 36.17 25.19
CA LYS A 329 -25.97 35.19 25.02
C LYS A 329 -26.07 34.37 26.30
N GLU A 330 -26.70 34.92 27.34
CA GLU A 330 -27.15 34.09 28.46
C GLU A 330 -28.38 33.30 28.01
N VAL A 331 -28.22 31.97 28.07
CA VAL A 331 -29.17 30.84 27.86
C VAL A 331 -29.48 30.44 26.42
#